data_AF-A0ABD0RH22-F1
#
_entry.id   AF-A0ABD0RH22-F1
#
_cell.length_a   1.000
_cell.length_b   1.000
_cell.length_c   1.000
_cell.angle_alpha   90.00
_cell.angle_beta   90.00
_cell.angle_gamma   90.00
#
_symmetry.space_group_name_H-M   'P 1'
#
loop_
_entity.id
_entity.type
_entity.pdbx_description
1 polymer ?
#
loop_
_entity_poly.entity_id
_entity_poly.type
_entity_poly.pdbx_seq_one_letter_code
_entity_poly.pdbx_strand_id
1 'polypeptide(L)' 'ILVSNLPKEEPEERVLDKLDIHFSRTRNGGGEVEDTDMLHDSGTVVITFVEKNS' A
#
# COMPACT_ATOMS: atom_id res chain seq x y z
N ILE A 1 5.57 0.79 -4.81
CA ILE A 1 5.25 -0.65 -4.97
C ILE A 1 3.85 -0.78 -5.58
N LEU A 2 3.60 -1.83 -6.36
CA LEU A 2 2.26 -2.15 -6.89
C LEU A 2 1.75 -3.45 -6.25
N VAL A 3 0.54 -3.42 -5.72
CA VAL A 3 -0.11 -4.56 -5.07
C VAL A 3 -1.41 -4.90 -5.80
N SER A 4 -1.47 -6.11 -6.36
CA SER A 4 -2.62 -6.61 -7.13
C SER A 4 -3.19 -7.88 -6.49
N ASN A 5 -4.31 -8.40 -7.03
CA ASN A 5 -5.03 -9.57 -6.50
C ASN A 5 -5.53 -9.38 -5.06
N LEU A 6 -6.02 -8.17 -4.77
CA LEU A 6 -6.56 -7.82 -3.47
C LEU A 6 -7.93 -8.50 -3.24
N PRO A 7 -8.26 -8.84 -1.97
CA PRO A 7 -9.56 -9.41 -1.63
C PRO A 7 -10.68 -8.44 -1.99
N LYS A 8 -11.74 -8.95 -2.62
CA LYS A 8 -12.89 -8.13 -3.06
C LYS A 8 -14.00 -8.09 -2.01
N GLU A 9 -13.92 -8.95 -1.02
CA GLU A 9 -14.91 -9.10 0.05
C GLU A 9 -14.68 -8.10 1.19
N GLU A 10 -13.50 -7.49 1.28
CA GLU A 10 -13.22 -6.44 2.27
C GLU A 10 -13.44 -5.04 1.69
N PRO A 11 -13.93 -4.09 2.52
CA PRO A 11 -14.01 -2.69 2.13
C PRO A 11 -12.64 -2.14 1.76
N GLU A 12 -12.59 -1.29 0.73
CA GLU A 12 -11.37 -0.68 0.21
C GLU A 12 -10.54 -0.01 1.32
N GLU A 13 -11.16 0.81 2.16
CA GLU A 13 -10.51 1.47 3.30
C GLU A 13 -9.78 0.47 4.21
N ARG A 14 -10.36 -0.70 4.46
CA ARG A 14 -9.76 -1.75 5.29
C ARG A 14 -8.60 -2.44 4.60
N VAL A 15 -8.65 -2.55 3.27
CA VAL A 15 -7.53 -3.07 2.47
C VAL A 15 -6.37 -2.08 2.50
N LEU A 16 -6.64 -0.78 2.29
CA LEU A 16 -5.63 0.28 2.33
C LEU A 16 -4.95 0.39 3.69
N ASP A 17 -5.72 0.39 4.80
CA ASP A 17 -5.19 0.43 6.17
C ASP A 17 -4.26 -0.76 6.47
N LYS A 18 -4.64 -1.98 6.04
CA LYS A 18 -3.78 -3.16 6.21
C LYS A 18 -2.49 -3.07 5.41
N LEU A 19 -2.55 -2.53 4.20
CA LEU A 19 -1.37 -2.35 3.36
C LEU A 19 -0.43 -1.32 3.98
N ASP A 20 -0.95 -0.19 4.44
CA ASP A 20 -0.16 0.83 5.13
C ASP A 20 0.54 0.27 6.39
N ILE A 21 -0.19 -0.45 7.25
CA ILE A 21 0.38 -1.11 8.43
C ILE A 21 1.43 -2.17 8.06
N HIS A 22 1.24 -2.88 6.94
CA HIS A 22 2.19 -3.90 6.50
C HIS A 22 3.49 -3.28 5.98
N PHE A 23 3.37 -2.25 5.13
CA PHE A 23 4.47 -1.63 4.43
C PHE A 23 5.18 -0.54 5.25
N SER A 24 4.58 -0.04 6.33
CA SER A 24 5.28 0.77 7.34
C SER A 24 6.40 0.01 8.08
N ARG A 25 6.43 -1.32 7.98
CA ARG A 25 7.45 -2.17 8.62
C ARG A 25 8.61 -2.44 7.66
N THR A 26 9.79 -1.90 7.96
CA THR A 26 11.03 -2.12 7.17
C THR A 26 11.39 -3.59 6.96
N ARG A 27 11.08 -4.47 7.93
CA ARG A 27 11.24 -5.94 7.82
C ARG A 27 10.48 -6.55 6.63
N ASN A 28 9.36 -5.95 6.22
CA ASN A 28 8.52 -6.46 5.14
C ASN A 28 8.96 -5.90 3.76
N GLY A 29 10.15 -5.29 3.68
CA GLY A 29 10.62 -4.62 2.45
C GLY A 29 9.96 -3.27 2.20
N GLY A 30 9.26 -2.73 3.19
CA GLY A 30 8.68 -1.39 3.15
C GLY A 30 9.53 -0.35 3.89
N GLY A 31 8.91 0.75 4.31
CA GLY A 31 9.54 1.92 4.90
C GLY A 31 8.50 2.92 5.35
N GLU A 32 8.92 4.17 5.59
CA GLU A 32 7.97 5.25 5.87
C GLU A 32 7.08 5.46 4.64
N VAL A 33 5.78 5.19 4.79
CA VAL A 33 4.80 5.31 3.71
C VAL A 33 4.43 6.79 3.59
N GLU A 34 4.54 7.32 2.38
CA GLU A 34 4.10 8.67 2.05
C GLU A 34 2.63 8.66 1.64
N ASP A 35 2.22 7.67 0.84
CA ASP A 35 0.87 7.59 0.29
C ASP A 35 0.47 6.15 -0.09
N THR A 36 -0.84 5.88 -0.08
CA THR A 36 -1.45 4.59 -0.45
C THR A 36 -2.75 4.83 -1.22
N ASP A 37 -2.73 4.55 -2.53
CA ASP A 37 -3.83 4.89 -3.44
C ASP A 37 -4.30 3.68 -4.25
N MET A 38 -5.62 3.54 -4.45
CA MET A 38 -6.21 2.50 -5.30
C MET A 38 -6.50 3.01 -6.71
N LEU A 39 -5.95 2.30 -7.71
CA LEU A 39 -6.33 2.46 -9.10
C LEU A 39 -7.59 1.64 -9.37
N HIS A 40 -8.76 2.28 -9.32
CA HIS A 40 -10.07 1.62 -9.48
C HIS A 40 -10.28 0.96 -10.86
N ASP A 41 -9.53 1.37 -11.87
CA ASP A 41 -9.58 0.77 -13.22
C ASP A 41 -9.06 -0.67 -13.25
N SER A 42 -8.09 -0.98 -12.39
CA SER A 42 -7.34 -2.24 -12.35
C SER A 42 -7.49 -2.98 -11.02
N GLY A 43 -8.01 -2.32 -9.99
CA GLY A 43 -8.07 -2.86 -8.63
C GLY A 43 -6.68 -3.04 -8.00
N THR A 44 -5.70 -2.26 -8.46
CA THR A 44 -4.31 -2.29 -7.97
C THR A 44 -4.10 -1.16 -6.99
N VAL A 45 -3.37 -1.41 -5.91
CA VAL A 45 -2.94 -0.36 -4.97
C VAL A 45 -1.50 0.03 -5.24
N VAL A 46 -1.25 1.33 -5.29
CA VAL A 46 0.07 1.95 -5.39
C VAL A 46 0.47 2.39 -3.98
N ILE A 47 1.68 1.99 -3.57
CA ILE A 47 2.26 2.42 -2.30
C ILE A 47 3.50 3.23 -2.59
N THR A 48 3.51 4.47 -2.11
CA THR A 48 4.61 5.42 -2.22
C THR A 48 5.34 5.49 -0.89
N PHE A 49 6.67 5.43 -0.93
CA PHE A 49 7.51 5.54 0.25
C PHE A 49 8.24 6.87 0.23
N VAL A 50 8.44 7.45 1.41
CA VAL A 50 9.29 8.62 1.58
C VAL A 50 10.72 8.22 1.20
N GLU A 51 11.24 8.85 0.14
CA GLU A 51 12.64 8.71 -0.23
C GLU A 51 13.48 9.52 0.74
N LYS A 52 14.30 8.84 1.57
CA LYS A 52 15.28 9.53 2.42
C LYS A 52 16.47 9.96 1.56
N ASN A 53 16.31 11.07 0.85
CA ASN A 53 17.44 11.77 0.24
C ASN A 53 18.35 12.27 1.36
N SER A 54 19.49 11.60 1.51
CA SER A 54 20.56 11.92 2.47
C SER A 54 21.47 13.02 1.93
#